data_AF-A0A2T3CSL6-F1
#
_entry.id   AF-A0A2T3CSL6-F1
#
_cell.length_a   1.000
_cell.length_b   1.000
_cell.length_c   1.000
_cell.angle_alpha   90.00
_cell.angle_beta   90.00
_cell.angle_gamma   90.00
#
_symmetry.space_group_name_H-M   'P 1'
#
loop_
_entity.id
_entity.type
_entity.pdbx_description
1 polymer ?
#
loop_
_entity_poly.entity_id
_entity_poly.type
_entity_poly.pdbx_seq_one_letter_code
_entity_poly.pdbx_strand_id
1 'polypeptide(L)'
;MNVYIERHPRLDRWWVHLDVWEVSFRSLDEATDFVDRLNTRLNAPHSLSMLARMPSTRPTFTYSHPNDPLALPGSSRDVVEVRDA
;
A
#
# COMPACT_ATOMS: atom_id res chain seq x y z
N MET A 1 -13.57 -8.97 -5.32
CA MET A 1 -13.91 -8.17 -4.14
C MET A 1 -15.34 -8.47 -3.78
N ASN A 2 -15.60 -8.97 -2.57
CA ASN A 2 -16.96 -9.19 -2.07
C ASN A 2 -17.43 -7.94 -1.30
N VAL A 3 -18.55 -7.36 -1.73
CA VAL A 3 -19.12 -6.15 -1.15
C VAL A 3 -20.56 -6.41 -0.72
N TYR A 4 -20.87 -6.18 0.55
CA TYR A 4 -22.24 -6.25 1.06
C TYR A 4 -22.48 -5.21 2.14
N ILE A 5 -23.75 -4.84 2.30
CA ILE A 5 -24.20 -3.87 3.29
C ILE A 5 -24.94 -4.63 4.39
N GLU A 6 -24.54 -4.43 5.63
CA GLU A 6 -25.18 -4.98 6.82
C GLU A 6 -25.69 -3.86 7.72
N ARG A 7 -26.88 -4.05 8.32
CA ARG A 7 -27.38 -3.16 9.36
C ARG A 7 -26.93 -3.67 10.72
N HIS A 8 -26.13 -2.87 11.43
CA HIS A 8 -25.67 -3.23 12.76
C HIS A 8 -26.79 -3.05 13.79
N PRO A 9 -27.34 -4.13 14.38
CA PRO A 9 -28.58 -4.06 15.17
C PRO A 9 -28.44 -3.29 16.48
N ARG A 10 -27.23 -3.11 17.01
CA ARG A 10 -26.99 -2.43 18.30
C ARG A 10 -26.60 -0.97 18.19
N LEU A 11 -26.12 -0.54 17.02
CA LEU A 11 -25.55 0.80 16.84
C LEU A 11 -26.39 1.66 15.90
N ASP A 12 -27.45 1.10 15.32
CA ASP A 12 -28.28 1.70 14.28
C ASP A 12 -27.44 2.36 13.17
N ARG A 13 -26.39 1.63 12.76
CA ARG A 13 -25.44 2.04 11.72
C ARG A 13 -25.44 1.02 10.61
N TRP A 14 -25.03 1.48 9.44
CA TRP A 14 -24.89 0.65 8.24
C TRP A 14 -23.42 0.38 7.99
N TRP A 15 -23.04 -0.88 7.88
CA TRP A 15 -21.67 -1.30 7.63
C TRP A 15 -21.56 -1.83 6.21
N VAL A 16 -20.56 -1.33 5.49
CA VAL A 16 -20.17 -1.86 4.19
C VAL A 16 -18.94 -2.74 4.41
N HIS A 17 -19.09 -4.03 4.16
CA HIS A 17 -18.01 -5.00 4.22
C HIS A 17 -17.33 -5.09 2.85
N LEU A 18 -16.01 -5.00 2.84
CA LEU A 18 -15.13 -4.95 1.68
C LEU A 18 -14.00 -5.99 1.85
N ASP A 19 -14.30 -7.26 1.59
CA ASP A 19 -13.43 -8.41 1.91
C ASP A 19 -12.91 -8.37 3.36
N VAL A 20 -11.74 -7.77 3.61
CA VAL A 20 -11.09 -7.65 4.94
C VAL A 20 -11.30 -6.29 5.62
N TRP A 21 -11.95 -5.34 4.95
CA TRP A 21 -12.19 -3.99 5.45
C TRP A 21 -13.67 -3.75 5.74
N GLU A 22 -13.96 -2.90 6.72
CA GLU A 22 -15.31 -2.52 7.10
C GLU A 22 -15.41 -0.98 7.19
N VAL A 23 -16.47 -0.42 6.63
CA VAL A 23 -16.72 1.03 6.67
C VAL A 23 -18.13 1.28 7.21
N SER A 24 -18.24 2.08 8.27
CA SER A 24 -19.53 2.40 8.88
C SER A 24 -20.11 3.73 8.40
N PHE A 25 -21.41 3.74 8.12
CA PHE A 25 -22.22 4.88 7.69
C PHE A 25 -23.40 5.10 8.63
N ARG A 26 -23.98 6.32 8.58
CA ARG A 26 -25.14 6.69 9.40
C ARG A 26 -26.46 6.40 8.69
N SER A 27 -26.46 6.37 7.35
CA SER A 27 -27.62 6.05 6.52
C SER A 27 -27.34 4.91 5.54
N LEU A 28 -28.38 4.21 5.11
CA LEU A 28 -28.33 3.25 4.02
C LEU A 28 -28.01 3.93 2.69
N ASP A 29 -28.56 5.13 2.46
CA ASP A 29 -28.29 5.90 1.23
C ASP A 29 -26.79 6.22 1.10
N GLU A 30 -26.15 6.69 2.18
CA GLU A 30 -24.71 6.97 2.20
C GLU A 30 -23.88 5.71 1.93
N ALA A 31 -24.27 4.57 2.52
CA ALA A 31 -23.60 3.30 2.29
C ALA A 31 -23.75 2.84 0.82
N THR A 32 -24.92 3.04 0.23
CA THR A 32 -25.22 2.67 -1.16
C THR A 32 -24.46 3.54 -2.14
N ASP A 33 -24.46 4.86 -1.95
CA ASP A 33 -23.69 5.83 -2.75
C ASP A 33 -22.19 5.52 -2.71
N PHE A 34 -21.68 5.10 -1.55
CA PHE A 34 -20.29 4.67 -1.42
C PHE A 34 -19.99 3.44 -2.27
N VAL A 35 -20.84 2.40 -2.21
CA VAL A 35 -20.68 1.17 -2.99
C VAL A 35 -20.78 1.47 -4.50
N ASP A 36 -21.70 2.33 -4.91
CA ASP A 36 -21.84 2.73 -6.32
C ASP A 36 -20.59 3.43 -6.85
N ARG A 37 -20.07 4.41 -6.09
CA ARG A 37 -18.81 5.10 -6.42
C ARG A 37 -17.62 4.15 -6.45
N LEU A 38 -17.58 3.21 -5.51
CA LEU A 38 -16.52 2.20 -5.44
C LEU A 38 -16.56 1.28 -6.66
N ASN A 39 -17.74 0.80 -7.03
CA ASN A 39 -17.93 -0.03 -8.20
C ASN A 39 -17.60 0.73 -9.49
N THR A 40 -18.00 2.00 -9.59
CA THR A 40 -17.64 2.88 -10.71
C THR A 40 -16.13 3.05 -10.83
N ARG A 41 -15.42 3.25 -9.71
CA ARG A 41 -13.96 3.34 -9.72
C ARG A 41 -13.28 2.03 -10.08
N LEU A 42 -13.79 0.90 -9.59
CA LEU A 42 -13.22 -0.41 -9.93
C LEU A 42 -13.38 -0.72 -11.42
N ASN A 43 -14.55 -0.45 -11.99
CA ASN A 43 -14.84 -0.71 -13.41
C ASN A 43 -14.38 0.40 -14.36
N ALA A 44 -13.91 1.54 -13.85
CA ALA A 44 -13.38 2.60 -14.69
C ALA A 44 -12.16 2.10 -15.49
N PRO A 45 -11.98 2.57 -16.74
CA PRO A 45 -10.80 2.23 -17.53
C PRO A 45 -9.54 2.79 -16.86
N HIS A 46 -8.81 1.94 -16.14
CA HIS A 46 -7.53 2.27 -15.54
C HIS A 46 -6.47 2.30 -16.63
N SER A 47 -5.88 3.47 -16.91
CA SER A 47 -4.76 3.57 -17.85
C SER A 47 -3.51 2.95 -17.23
N LEU A 48 -3.19 1.72 -17.64
CA LEU A 48 -1.99 0.96 -17.24
C LEU A 48 -0.68 1.73 -17.52
N SER A 49 -0.71 2.66 -18.48
CA SER A 49 0.42 3.49 -18.89
C SER A 49 0.92 4.48 -17.84
N MET A 50 0.11 4.85 -16.84
CA MET A 50 0.54 5.77 -15.76
C MET A 50 1.36 5.07 -14.67
N LEU A 51 1.20 3.76 -14.50
CA LEU A 51 1.88 2.97 -13.47
C LEU A 51 3.32 2.58 -13.84
N ALA A 52 3.68 2.62 -15.13
CA ALA A 52 5.01 2.25 -15.61
C ALA A 52 6.09 3.33 -15.42
N ARG A 53 5.72 4.54 -14.95
CA ARG A 53 6.63 5.70 -14.90
C ARG A 53 6.89 6.25 -13.49
N MET A 54 6.78 5.42 -12.47
CA MET A 54 7.42 5.73 -11.19
C MET A 54 8.68 4.87 -11.09
N PRO A 55 9.89 5.44 -11.26
CA PRO A 55 11.07 4.73 -10.79
C PRO A 55 10.84 4.47 -9.31
N SER A 56 10.94 3.20 -8.91
CA SER A 56 10.99 2.80 -7.52
C SER A 56 12.25 3.40 -6.90
N THR A 57 12.22 4.69 -6.58
CA THR A 57 13.11 5.25 -5.57
C THR A 57 12.66 4.64 -4.26
N ARG A 58 13.17 3.46 -3.95
CA ARG A 58 13.25 3.00 -2.57
C ARG A 58 13.93 4.13 -1.80
N PRO A 59 13.27 4.80 -0.84
CA PRO A 59 14.02 5.57 0.11
C PRO A 59 14.85 4.55 0.88
N THR A 60 16.15 4.52 0.62
CA THR A 60 17.11 3.91 1.54
C THR A 60 16.97 4.72 2.83
N PHE A 61 16.12 4.25 3.74
CA PHE A 61 16.14 4.72 5.13
C PHE A 61 17.46 4.22 5.71
N THR A 62 18.54 4.97 5.49
CA THR A 62 19.70 4.92 6.38
C THR A 62 19.20 5.44 7.72
N TYR A 63 18.86 4.52 8.62
CA TYR A 63 18.85 4.84 10.04
C TYR A 63 20.29 5.27 10.38
N SER A 64 20.52 6.58 10.44
CA SER A 64 21.70 7.13 11.08
C SER A 64 21.61 6.78 12.56
N HIS A 65 22.21 5.65 12.92
CA HIS A 65 22.51 5.30 14.29
C HIS A 65 23.47 6.39 14.80
N PRO A 66 23.14 7.14 15.87
CA PRO A 66 23.93 8.31 16.29
C PRO A 66 25.27 7.96 16.99
N ASN A 67 25.81 6.75 16.79
CA ASN A 67 27.03 6.28 17.46
C ASN A 67 27.95 5.46 16.55
N ASP A 68 28.05 5.80 15.27
CA ASP A 68 29.13 5.27 14.43
C ASP A 68 30.25 6.32 14.30
N PRO A 69 31.45 6.09 14.88
CA PRO A 69 32.57 6.99 14.69
C PRO A 69 33.05 6.92 13.24
N LEU A 70 33.02 8.07 12.59
CA LEU A 70 33.53 8.40 11.25
C LEU A 70 34.68 7.48 10.79
N ALA A 71 34.38 6.43 10.03
CA ALA A 71 35.36 5.70 9.26
C ALA A 71 35.55 6.39 7.89
N LEU A 72 36.75 6.94 7.70
CA LEU A 72 37.19 7.64 6.48
C LEU A 72 37.08 6.77 5.21
N PRO A 73 36.86 7.39 4.04
CA PRO A 73 36.76 6.68 2.77
C PRO A 73 38.17 6.30 2.29
N GLY A 74 38.44 5.00 2.24
CA GLY A 74 39.68 4.52 1.64
C GLY A 74 39.82 3.02 1.78
N SER A 75 39.56 2.31 0.69
CA SER A 75 40.51 1.38 0.09
C SER A 75 39.75 0.41 -0.80
N SER A 76 39.81 0.71 -2.10
CA SER A 76 39.70 -0.29 -3.15
C SER A 76 40.56 -1.50 -2.80
N ARG A 77 40.02 -2.71 -2.94
CA ARG A 77 40.79 -3.96 -3.02
C ARG A 77 39.96 -5.02 -3.74
N ASP A 78 40.25 -5.11 -5.05
CA ASP A 78 40.39 -6.33 -5.84
C ASP A 78 39.90 -7.62 -5.19
N VAL A 79 38.83 -8.20 -5.75
CA VAL A 79 38.51 -9.61 -5.58
C VAL A 79 39.20 -10.36 -6.72
N VAL A 80 40.40 -10.89 -6.44
CA VAL A 80 40.99 -11.95 -7.26
C VAL A 80 40.38 -13.27 -6.78
N GLU A 81 39.50 -13.84 -7.60
CA GLU A 81 38.97 -15.19 -7.42
C GLU A 81 40.09 -16.20 -7.74
N VAL A 82 40.59 -16.89 -6.71
CA VAL A 82 41.55 -17.99 -6.84
C VAL A 82 40.76 -19.29 -6.94
N ARG A 83 40.97 -20.03 -8.03
CA ARG A 83 40.42 -21.36 -8.28
C ARG A 83 41.23 -22.41 -7.51
N ASP A 84 40.56 -23.27 -6.76
CA ASP A 84 41.14 -24.51 -6.24
C ASP A 84 40.88 -25.68 -7.20
N ALA A 85 41.86 -26.59 -7.22
CA ALA A 85 42.15 -27.62 -8.22
C ALA A 85 41.31 -28.91 -8.10
#